data_AF-A0A9D7W3G2-F1
#
_entry.id   AF-A0A9D7W3G2-F1
#
_cell.length_a   1.000
_cell.length_b   1.000
_cell.length_c   1.000
_cell.angle_alpha   90.00
_cell.angle_beta   90.00
_cell.angle_gamma   90.00
#
_symmetry.space_group_name_H-M   'P 1'
#
loop_
_entity.id
_entity.type
_entity.pdbx_description
1 polymer ?
#
loop_
_entity_poly.entity_id
_entity_poly.type
_entity_poly.pdbx_seq_one_letter_code
_entity_poly.pdbx_strand_id
1 'polypeptide(L)'
;MHISVVGLSHRTAPVEIRERLSIPEQTMETSLQSLRGNEQVLEASILSTCNRLEIYTLVRNPDLGVSAVSDFLSSHSGLETGELTPHLFSYHHEDAVDHLMRVAAGLDSL
;
A
#
# COMPACT_ATOMS: atom_id res chain seq x y z
N MET A 1 1.56 18.30 -1.76
CA MET A 1 1.50 17.36 -0.61
C MET A 1 0.15 16.69 -0.69
N HIS A 2 0.14 15.38 -0.85
CA HIS A 2 -1.05 14.62 -1.25
C HIS A 2 -1.14 13.36 -0.39
N ILE A 3 -2.26 13.17 0.29
CA ILE A 3 -2.55 11.89 0.95
C ILE A 3 -2.91 10.89 -0.13
N SER A 4 -2.32 9.70 -0.09
CA SER A 4 -2.59 8.62 -1.04
C SER A 4 -2.59 7.27 -0.33
N VAL A 5 -3.29 6.31 -0.92
CA VAL A 5 -3.17 4.89 -0.54
C VAL A 5 -2.84 4.10 -1.79
N VAL A 6 -1.92 3.16 -1.64
CA VAL A 6 -1.69 2.08 -2.62
C VAL A 6 -1.83 0.77 -1.87
N GLY A 7 -2.63 -0.14 -2.40
CA GLY A 7 -2.90 -1.38 -1.70
C GLY A 7 -3.57 -2.43 -2.55
N LEU A 8 -3.88 -3.53 -1.90
CA LEU A 8 -4.61 -4.66 -2.46
C LEU A 8 -5.47 -5.30 -1.37
N SER A 9 -6.48 -6.03 -1.80
CA SER A 9 -7.36 -6.77 -0.90
C SER A 9 -7.70 -8.14 -1.47
N HIS A 10 -8.38 -8.96 -0.68
CA HIS A 10 -8.97 -10.22 -1.13
C HIS A 10 -9.92 -10.06 -2.33
N ARG A 11 -10.44 -8.85 -2.61
CA ARG A 11 -11.26 -8.55 -3.79
C ARG A 11 -10.41 -8.35 -5.05
N THR A 12 -9.18 -7.83 -4.91
CA THR A 12 -8.33 -7.45 -6.04
C THR A 12 -7.19 -8.44 -6.33
N ALA A 13 -6.79 -9.23 -5.33
CA ALA A 13 -5.64 -10.13 -5.42
C ALA A 13 -5.93 -11.53 -4.83
N PRO A 14 -5.48 -12.59 -5.51
CA PRO A 14 -5.57 -13.96 -4.98
C PRO A 14 -4.62 -14.14 -3.79
N VAL A 15 -4.87 -15.14 -2.95
CA VAL A 15 -4.18 -15.30 -1.65
C VAL A 15 -2.65 -15.42 -1.82
N GLU A 16 -2.19 -16.07 -2.89
CA GLU A 16 -0.78 -16.30 -3.18
C GLU A 16 0.00 -14.99 -3.41
N ILE A 17 -0.64 -14.00 -4.04
CA ILE A 17 -0.06 -12.66 -4.22
C ILE A 17 -0.05 -11.91 -2.89
N ARG A 18 -1.14 -12.01 -2.13
CA ARG A 18 -1.28 -11.33 -0.82
C ARG A 18 -0.28 -11.82 0.20
N GLU A 19 -0.03 -13.12 0.26
CA GLU A 19 0.95 -13.71 1.18
C GLU A 19 2.38 -13.22 0.90
N ARG A 20 2.75 -13.05 -0.38
CA ARG A 20 4.07 -12.50 -0.75
C ARG A 20 4.23 -11.04 -0.39
N LEU A 21 3.14 -10.28 -0.37
CA LEU A 21 3.15 -8.85 -0.08
C LEU A 21 2.96 -8.55 1.40
N SER A 22 2.39 -9.49 2.17
CA SER A 22 2.17 -9.35 3.61
C SER A 22 3.45 -8.88 4.31
N ILE A 23 3.31 -7.85 5.15
CA ILE A 23 4.40 -7.29 5.94
C ILE A 23 4.21 -7.73 7.39
N PRO A 24 5.07 -8.62 7.93
CA PRO A 24 5.03 -9.02 9.32
C PRO A 24 5.37 -7.87 10.27
N GLU A 25 4.89 -7.94 11.51
CA GLU A 25 5.17 -6.94 12.55
C GLU A 25 6.68 -6.77 12.79
N GLN A 26 7.46 -7.85 12.69
CA GLN A 26 8.91 -7.84 12.92
C GLN A 26 9.68 -7.02 11.88
N THR A 27 9.15 -6.86 10.67
CA THR A 27 9.79 -6.08 9.59
C THR A 27 9.11 -4.74 9.34
N MET A 28 8.09 -4.40 10.15
CA MET A 28 7.28 -3.20 9.99
C MET A 28 8.12 -1.92 10.03
N GLU A 29 9.00 -1.81 11.03
CA GLU A 29 9.84 -0.61 11.20
C GLU A 29 10.81 -0.43 10.03
N THR A 30 11.50 -1.51 9.61
CA THR A 30 12.40 -1.49 8.46
C THR A 30 11.66 -1.16 7.17
N SER A 31 10.43 -1.65 7.00
CA SER A 31 9.57 -1.36 5.85
C SER A 31 9.19 0.12 5.80
N LEU A 32 8.78 0.71 6.93
CA LEU A 32 8.49 2.13 7.05
C LEU A 32 9.72 3.00 6.79
N GLN A 33 10.90 2.59 7.26
CA GLN A 33 12.16 3.28 6.97
C GLN A 33 12.51 3.22 5.48
N SER A 34 12.34 2.07 4.84
CA SER A 34 12.56 1.90 3.40
C SER A 34 11.66 2.81 2.56
N LEU A 35 10.35 2.84 2.88
CA LEU A 35 9.39 3.74 2.22
C LEU A 35 9.79 5.21 2.37
N ARG A 36 10.12 5.65 3.59
CA ARG A 36 10.54 7.04 3.87
C ARG A 36 11.94 7.38 3.34
N GLY A 37 12.71 6.39 2.88
CA GLY A 37 13.97 6.60 2.19
C GLY A 37 13.80 7.20 0.80
N ASN A 38 12.59 7.10 0.21
CA ASN A 38 12.26 7.74 -1.05
C ASN A 38 11.82 9.20 -0.81
N GLU A 39 12.44 10.16 -1.50
CA GLU A 39 12.17 11.60 -1.34
C GLU A 39 10.73 12.03 -1.62
N GLN A 40 9.98 11.21 -2.37
CA GLN A 40 8.58 11.45 -2.70
C GLN A 40 7.65 11.12 -1.53
N VAL A 41 8.07 10.26 -0.59
CA VAL A 41 7.28 9.80 0.56
C VAL A 41 7.71 10.57 1.81
N LEU A 42 6.85 11.47 2.28
CA LEU A 42 7.11 12.28 3.48
C LEU A 42 6.75 11.52 4.75
N GLU A 43 5.60 10.85 4.72
CA GLU A 43 5.06 10.04 5.81
C GLU A 43 4.47 8.75 5.22
N ALA A 44 4.50 7.68 6.01
CA ALA A 44 3.97 6.38 5.63
C ALA A 44 3.35 5.67 6.85
N SER A 45 2.28 4.93 6.60
CA SER A 45 1.68 3.97 7.51
C SER A 45 1.29 2.72 6.74
N ILE A 46 1.41 1.56 7.38
CA ILE A 46 1.17 0.25 6.76
C ILE A 46 0.04 -0.44 7.52
N LEU A 47 -1.00 -0.83 6.80
CA LEU A 47 -2.07 -1.70 7.28
C LEU A 47 -1.91 -3.07 6.62
N SER A 48 -1.38 -4.02 7.37
CA SER A 48 -1.14 -5.39 6.92
C SER A 48 -2.02 -6.35 7.72
N THR A 49 -2.94 -7.03 7.05
CA THR A 49 -3.87 -7.99 7.66
C THR A 49 -3.96 -9.25 6.79
N CYS A 50 -4.73 -10.26 7.23
CA CYS A 50 -4.99 -11.45 6.42
C CYS A 50 -5.79 -11.17 5.14
N ASN A 51 -6.49 -10.03 5.03
CA ASN A 51 -7.42 -9.73 3.93
C ASN A 51 -6.97 -8.56 3.04
N ARG A 52 -6.01 -7.76 3.49
CA ARG A 52 -5.53 -6.58 2.77
C ARG A 52 -4.13 -6.18 3.20
N LEU A 53 -3.41 -5.59 2.27
CA LEU A 53 -2.22 -4.80 2.51
C LEU A 53 -2.46 -3.42 1.91
N GLU A 54 -2.34 -2.38 2.73
CA GLU A 54 -2.51 -1.00 2.30
C GLU A 54 -1.41 -0.13 2.88
N ILE A 55 -0.80 0.69 2.02
CA ILE A 55 0.24 1.64 2.40
C ILE A 55 -0.34 3.04 2.20
N TYR A 56 -0.60 3.71 3.30
CA TYR A 56 -1.06 5.09 3.34
C TYR A 56 0.15 6.02 3.41
N THR A 57 0.22 7.00 2.51
CA THR A 57 1.37 7.89 2.39
C THR A 57 0.96 9.35 2.26
N LEU A 58 1.81 10.23 2.78
CA LEU A 58 1.82 11.64 2.40
C LEU A 58 2.94 11.84 1.37
N VAL A 59 2.58 12.19 0.14
CA VAL A 59 3.54 12.29 -0.97
C VAL A 59 3.68 13.71 -1.52
N ARG A 60 4.85 14.01 -2.10
CA ARG A 60 5.12 15.28 -2.76
C ARG A 60 4.36 15.40 -4.08
N ASN A 61 4.43 14.35 -4.89
CA ASN A 61 3.77 14.19 -6.17
C ASN A 61 2.99 12.86 -6.19
N PRO A 62 1.71 12.84 -6.61
CA PRO A 62 0.89 11.63 -6.59
C PRO A 62 1.46 10.48 -7.43
N ASP A 63 1.78 10.73 -8.71
CA ASP A 63 2.22 9.70 -9.64
C ASP A 63 3.58 9.11 -9.23
N LEU A 64 4.53 9.98 -8.87
CA LEU A 64 5.84 9.54 -8.39
C LEU A 64 5.75 8.83 -7.04
N GLY A 65 4.82 9.24 -6.18
CA GLY A 65 4.54 8.59 -4.91
C GLY A 65 3.97 7.18 -5.10
N VAL A 66 3.04 7.00 -6.04
CA VAL A 66 2.48 5.68 -6.38
C VAL A 66 3.57 4.77 -6.95
N SER A 67 4.42 5.29 -7.84
CA SER A 67 5.57 4.54 -8.35
C SER A 67 6.49 4.10 -7.22
N ALA A 68 6.86 5.01 -6.31
CA ALA A 68 7.73 4.71 -5.18
C ALA A 68 7.18 3.57 -4.28
N VAL A 69 5.87 3.58 -4.01
CA VAL A 69 5.23 2.52 -3.22
C VAL A 69 5.16 1.21 -4.02
N SER A 70 4.88 1.27 -5.31
CA SER A 70 4.84 0.08 -6.18
C SER A 70 6.20 -0.59 -6.31
N ASP A 71 7.28 0.20 -6.42
CA ASP A 71 8.66 -0.28 -6.47
C ASP A 71 9.09 -0.91 -5.14
N PHE A 72 8.66 -0.32 -4.02
CA PHE A 72 8.84 -0.91 -2.69
C PHE A 72 8.13 -2.27 -2.58
N LEU A 73 6.87 -2.37 -3.01
CA LEU A 73 6.10 -3.61 -2.99
C LEU A 73 6.71 -4.68 -3.90
N SER A 74 7.21 -4.31 -5.08
CA SER A 74 7.94 -5.18 -5.99
C SER A 74 9.21 -5.72 -5.32
N SER A 75 10.00 -4.84 -4.70
CA SER A 75 11.23 -5.22 -4.00
C SER A 75 10.96 -6.14 -2.79
N HIS A 76 9.89 -5.88 -2.04
CA HIS A 76 9.50 -6.67 -0.86
C HIS A 76 8.99 -8.07 -1.23
N SER A 77 8.15 -8.16 -2.26
CA SER A 77 7.51 -9.43 -2.67
C SER A 77 8.35 -10.28 -3.63
N GLY A 78 9.36 -9.68 -4.27
CA GLY A 78 10.13 -10.30 -5.35
C GLY A 78 9.35 -10.50 -6.64
N LEU A 79 8.16 -9.89 -6.77
CA LEU A 79 7.35 -9.88 -7.98
C LEU A 79 7.67 -8.65 -8.81
N GLU A 80 7.61 -8.76 -10.14
CA GLU A 80 7.80 -7.60 -10.99
C GLU A 80 6.62 -6.63 -10.86
N THR A 81 6.87 -5.32 -11.02
CA THR A 81 5.83 -4.29 -10.96
C THR A 81 4.67 -4.57 -11.94
N GLY A 82 4.96 -5.18 -13.10
CA GLY A 82 3.95 -5.57 -14.07
C GLY A 82 3.02 -6.70 -13.60
N GLU A 83 3.50 -7.59 -12.72
CA GLU A 83 2.69 -8.64 -12.10
C GLU A 83 1.80 -8.08 -10.99
N LEU A 84 2.27 -7.05 -10.28
CA LEU A 84 1.55 -6.42 -9.18
C LEU A 84 0.46 -5.45 -9.67
N THR A 85 0.76 -4.66 -10.70
CA THR A 85 -0.09 -3.56 -11.17
C THR A 85 -1.57 -3.94 -11.36
N PRO A 86 -1.94 -5.10 -11.95
CA PRO A 86 -3.35 -5.48 -12.12
C PRO A 86 -4.12 -5.70 -10.80
N HIS A 87 -3.40 -5.94 -9.70
CA HIS A 87 -3.96 -6.26 -8.39
C HIS A 87 -3.98 -5.06 -7.43
N LEU A 88 -3.21 -4.02 -7.74
CA LEU A 88 -3.10 -2.82 -6.93
C LEU A 88 -4.23 -1.85 -7.26
N PHE A 89 -4.82 -1.26 -6.22
CA PHE A 89 -5.62 -0.05 -6.33
C PHE A 89 -4.81 1.13 -5.79
N SER A 90 -5.14 2.33 -6.28
CA SER A 90 -4.66 3.57 -5.69
C SER A 90 -5.77 4.60 -5.61
N TYR A 91 -5.85 5.28 -4.46
CA TYR A 91 -6.74 6.41 -4.23
C TYR A 91 -5.95 7.60 -3.72
N HIS A 92 -6.46 8.80 -3.99
CA HIS A 92 -5.82 10.06 -3.62
C HIS A 92 -6.80 10.99 -2.89
N HIS A 93 -6.28 11.83 -2.00
CA HIS A 93 -7.02 12.86 -1.29
C HIS A 93 -8.28 12.30 -0.59
N GLU A 94 -9.45 12.83 -0.94
CA GLU A 94 -10.73 12.48 -0.33
C GLU A 94 -11.06 11.00 -0.52
N ASP A 95 -10.75 10.41 -1.68
CA ASP A 95 -11.01 8.99 -1.95
C ASP A 95 -10.15 8.08 -1.03
N ALA A 96 -8.91 8.48 -0.74
CA ALA A 96 -8.04 7.75 0.18
C ALA A 96 -8.59 7.79 1.61
N VAL A 97 -9.13 8.94 2.02
CA VAL A 97 -9.74 9.11 3.35
C VAL A 97 -11.07 8.37 3.47
N ASP A 98 -11.95 8.47 2.46
CA ASP A 98 -13.23 7.75 2.43
C ASP A 98 -12.99 6.24 2.49
N HIS A 99 -12.02 5.73 1.71
CA HIS A 99 -11.61 4.33 1.75
C HIS A 99 -11.16 3.91 3.16
N LEU A 100 -10.24 4.65 3.78
CA LEU A 100 -9.78 4.35 5.14
C LEU A 100 -10.93 4.32 6.15
N MET A 101 -11.86 5.27 6.07
CA MET A 101 -13.02 5.33 6.97
C MET A 101 -13.95 4.13 6.78
N ARG A 102 -14.18 3.70 5.53
CA ARG A 102 -14.95 2.47 5.23
C ARG A 102 -14.27 1.21 5.76
N VAL A 103 -12.95 1.11 5.59
CA VAL A 103 -12.15 -0.01 6.11
C VAL A 103 -12.21 -0.03 7.64
N ALA A 104 -12.00 1.11 8.30
CA ALA A 104 -12.03 1.23 9.76
C ALA A 104 -13.44 0.95 10.34
N ALA A 105 -14.49 1.35 9.63
CA ALA A 105 -15.88 1.07 10.00
C ALA A 105 -16.33 -0.37 9.67
N GLY A 106 -15.47 -1.19 9.04
CA GLY A 106 -15.80 -2.55 8.63
C GLY A 106 -16.80 -2.63 7.46
N LEU A 107 -17.08 -1.52 6.78
CA LEU A 107 -17.97 -1.46 5.61
C LEU A 107 -17.33 -2.08 4.36
N ASP A 108 -16.01 -2.14 4.33
CA ASP A 108 -15.23 -2.93 3.38
C ASP A 108 -14.60 -4.14 4.09
N SER A 109 -15.33 -4.74 5.03
CA SER A 109 -15.04 -6.09 5.52
C SER A 109 -15.62 -7.13 4.56
N LEU A 110 -15.14 -8.38 4.69
CA LEU A 110 -15.55 -9.61 3.98
C LEU A 110 -16.86 -9.49 3.15
#